data_AF-A0A2G4SGH4-F1
#
_entry.id   AF-A0A2G4SGH4-F1
#
_cell.length_a   1.000
_cell.length_b   1.000
_cell.length_c   1.000
_cell.angle_alpha   90.00
_cell.angle_beta   90.00
_cell.angle_gamma   90.00
#
_symmetry.space_group_name_H-M   'P 1'
#
loop_
_entity.id
_entity.type
_entity.pdbx_description
1 polymer ?
#
loop_
_entity_poly.entity_id
_entity_poly.type
_entity_poly.pdbx_seq_one_letter_code
_entity_poly.pdbx_strand_id
1 'polypeptide(L)'
;MVDHPRSQLQEEQKCHIIKLYDEKSYVTTDEAVESLTKALESFSLKRSTVNNSILYECNLSMKKLSRQLVARNDAAQIDIRYEWVLKWTTTDIDYMRNCIFTDESAFDINMRPTYDRSIRNTPAVTKTPLTKASISLFSGA
;
A
#
# COMPACT_ATOMS: atom_id res chain seq x y z
N MET A 1 -5.72 20.71 25.50
CA MET A 1 -4.33 20.26 25.26
C MET A 1 -4.16 18.99 26.06
N VAL A 2 -4.17 17.82 25.43
CA VAL A 2 -4.05 16.54 26.16
C VAL A 2 -2.57 16.31 26.42
N ASP A 3 -2.16 16.41 27.67
CA ASP A 3 -0.81 16.07 28.11
C ASP A 3 -0.57 14.59 27.80
N HIS A 4 0.33 14.33 26.86
CA HIS A 4 0.74 12.96 26.56
C HIS A 4 1.84 12.57 27.55
N PRO A 5 1.78 11.37 28.17
CA PRO A 5 2.79 10.95 29.13
C PRO A 5 4.17 10.97 28.48
N ARG A 6 5.17 11.34 29.27
CA ARG A 6 6.61 11.28 28.97
C ARG A 6 6.93 10.02 28.16
N SER A 7 7.57 10.18 26.99
CA SER A 7 7.83 9.12 26.01
C SER A 7 8.29 7.82 26.69
N GLN A 8 7.51 6.75 26.55
CA GLN A 8 7.83 5.46 27.18
C GLN A 8 8.89 4.68 26.38
N LEU A 9 9.10 5.03 25.11
CA LEU A 9 10.14 4.45 24.28
C LEU A 9 11.35 5.38 24.18
N GLN A 10 12.54 4.78 24.25
CA GLN A 10 13.81 5.44 23.96
C GLN A 10 13.97 5.70 22.46
N GLU A 11 14.85 6.62 22.08
CA GLU A 11 15.05 6.97 20.66
C GLU A 11 15.50 5.77 19.81
N GLU A 12 16.32 4.87 20.37
CA GLU A 12 16.72 3.63 19.67
C GLU A 12 15.53 2.75 19.28
N GLN A 13 14.54 2.62 20.18
CA GLN A 13 13.30 1.87 19.93
C GLN A 13 12.45 2.53 18.85
N LYS A 14 12.39 3.86 18.82
CA LYS A 14 11.66 4.61 17.80
C LYS A 14 12.32 4.45 16.43
N CYS A 15 13.65 4.54 16.37
CA CYS A 15 14.41 4.28 15.15
C CYS A 15 14.18 2.86 14.63
N HIS A 16 14.08 1.87 15.52
CA HIS A 16 13.76 0.49 15.13
C HIS A 16 12.35 0.37 14.54
N ILE A 17 11.35 1.01 15.15
CA ILE A 17 9.97 1.06 14.64
C ILE A 17 9.94 1.68 13.23
N ILE A 18 10.61 2.82 13.03
CA ILE A 18 10.61 3.52 11.75
C ILE A 18 11.23 2.62 10.67
N LYS A 19 12.40 2.04 10.92
CA LYS A 19 13.05 1.11 9.98
C LYS A 19 12.18 -0.10 9.63
N LEU A 20 11.51 -0.68 10.63
CA LEU A 20 10.62 -1.82 10.42
C LEU A 20 9.48 -1.48 9.45
N TYR A 21 8.89 -0.29 9.56
CA TYR A 21 7.83 0.18 8.67
C TYR A 21 8.33 0.69 7.32
N ASP A 22 9.57 1.18 7.22
CA ASP A 22 10.20 1.49 5.93
C ASP A 22 10.47 0.21 5.12
N GLU A 23 10.85 -0.89 5.77
CA GLU A 23 11.06 -2.19 5.12
C GLU A 23 9.75 -2.92 4.80
N LYS A 24 8.82 -2.93 5.76
CA LYS A 24 7.54 -3.63 5.67
C LYS A 24 6.44 -2.76 6.27
N SER A 25 5.89 -1.90 5.44
CA SER A 25 4.85 -0.93 5.81
C SER A 25 3.57 -1.57 6.38
N TYR A 26 3.31 -2.84 6.05
CA TYR A 26 2.09 -3.59 6.43
C TYR A 26 2.23 -4.34 7.75
N VAL A 27 3.35 -4.15 8.47
CA VAL A 27 3.61 -4.78 9.76
C VAL A 27 2.53 -4.42 10.77
N THR A 28 1.99 -5.44 11.41
CA THR A 28 1.01 -5.28 12.49
C THR A 28 1.68 -4.72 13.75
N THR A 29 0.90 -4.08 14.62
CA THR A 29 1.42 -3.63 15.91
C THR A 29 1.97 -4.79 16.74
N ASP A 30 1.42 -6.00 16.60
CA ASP A 30 1.87 -7.18 17.35
C ASP A 30 3.25 -7.66 16.87
N GLU A 31 3.45 -7.70 15.55
CA GLU A 31 4.77 -7.96 14.96
C GLU A 31 5.80 -6.87 15.33
N ALA A 32 5.38 -5.61 15.44
CA ALA A 32 6.25 -4.53 15.91
C ALA A 32 6.65 -4.71 17.38
N VAL A 33 5.71 -5.11 18.24
CA VAL A 33 5.99 -5.46 19.65
C VAL A 33 6.95 -6.65 19.72
N GLU A 34 6.71 -7.70 18.94
CA GLU A 34 7.57 -8.89 18.90
C GLU A 34 8.98 -8.53 18.41
N SER A 35 9.10 -7.73 17.36
CA SER A 35 10.37 -7.26 16.81
C SER A 35 11.17 -6.44 17.84
N LEU A 36 10.50 -5.52 18.55
CA LEU A 36 11.12 -4.74 19.62
C LEU A 36 11.58 -5.62 20.79
N THR A 37 10.75 -6.59 21.20
CA THR A 37 11.06 -7.51 22.30
C THR A 37 12.25 -8.41 21.96
N LYS A 38 12.40 -8.80 20.68
CA LYS A 38 13.56 -9.56 20.20
C LYS A 38 14.83 -8.71 20.12
N ALA A 39 14.72 -7.47 19.66
CA ALA A 39 15.87 -6.59 19.44
C ALA A 39 16.48 -6.06 20.76
N LEU A 40 15.70 -6.03 21.83
CA LEU A 40 16.06 -5.41 23.09
C LEU A 40 15.76 -6.41 24.20
N GLU A 41 16.78 -7.19 24.55
CA GLU A 41 16.67 -8.24 25.54
C GLU A 41 16.02 -7.71 26.84
N SER A 42 14.93 -8.35 27.24
CA SER A 42 14.32 -8.30 28.58
C SER A 42 13.52 -7.06 29.01
N PHE A 43 12.54 -6.61 28.22
CA PHE A 43 11.41 -5.84 28.77
C PHE A 43 10.06 -6.16 28.10
N SER A 44 8.99 -6.16 28.89
CA SER A 44 7.62 -6.41 28.42
C SER A 44 6.93 -5.10 28.07
N LEU A 45 6.68 -4.87 26.78
CA LEU A 45 5.95 -3.70 26.28
C LEU A 45 4.46 -4.00 26.16
N LYS A 46 3.64 -3.07 26.66
CA LYS A 46 2.21 -3.08 26.36
C LYS A 46 1.99 -2.68 24.91
N ARG A 47 1.13 -3.43 24.21
CA ARG A 47 0.68 -3.12 22.84
C ARG A 47 0.17 -1.68 22.69
N SER A 48 -0.53 -1.16 23.70
CA SER A 48 -1.04 0.22 23.72
C SER A 48 0.08 1.27 23.75
N THR A 49 1.15 1.02 24.50
CA THR A 49 2.35 1.88 24.53
C THR A 49 2.98 1.95 23.15
N VAL A 50 3.21 0.80 22.51
CA VAL A 50 3.80 0.74 21.17
C VAL A 50 2.89 1.42 20.15
N ASN A 51 1.59 1.17 20.18
CA ASN A 51 0.65 1.82 19.25
C ASN A 51 0.63 3.35 19.40
N ASN A 52 0.65 3.86 20.63
CA ASN A 52 0.73 5.30 20.88
C ASN A 52 2.05 5.87 20.36
N SER A 53 3.15 5.16 20.57
CA SER A 53 4.46 5.57 20.09
C SER A 53 4.52 5.60 18.57
N ILE A 54 3.98 4.58 17.89
CA ILE A 54 3.84 4.55 16.43
C ILE A 54 3.04 5.77 15.94
N LEU A 55 1.90 6.05 16.58
CA LEU A 55 0.98 7.09 16.12
C LEU A 55 1.48 8.52 16.36
N TYR A 56 2.03 8.79 17.55
CA TYR A 56 2.32 10.14 18.02
C TYR A 56 3.81 10.47 18.04
N GLU A 57 4.67 9.51 18.35
CA GLU A 57 6.12 9.74 18.47
C GLU A 57 6.84 9.47 17.14
N CYS A 58 6.50 8.37 16.46
CA CYS A 58 7.03 8.05 15.13
C CYS A 58 6.22 8.71 13.99
N ASN A 59 5.11 9.37 14.32
CA ASN A 59 4.22 10.04 13.38
C ASN A 59 3.71 9.13 12.23
N LEU A 60 3.51 7.84 12.50
CA LEU A 60 3.05 6.83 11.54
C LEU A 60 1.55 6.57 11.70
N SER A 61 0.79 6.80 10.64
CA SER A 61 -0.67 6.61 10.62
C SER A 61 -1.08 5.52 9.64
N MET A 62 -2.17 4.80 9.96
CA MET A 62 -2.77 3.86 9.02
C MET A 62 -3.38 4.63 7.85
N LYS A 63 -2.99 4.27 6.63
CA LYS A 63 -3.50 4.83 5.37
C LYS A 63 -3.95 3.71 4.46
N LYS A 64 -4.96 4.02 3.63
CA LYS A 64 -5.36 3.11 2.55
C LYS A 64 -4.21 3.02 1.55
N LEU A 65 -3.81 1.79 1.23
CA LEU A 65 -2.71 1.52 0.32
C LEU A 65 -3.15 1.74 -1.12
N SER A 66 -2.45 2.61 -1.85
CA SER A 66 -2.57 2.74 -3.29
C SER A 66 -1.52 1.86 -3.97
N ARG A 67 -1.96 0.87 -4.74
CA ARG A 67 -1.07 -0.05 -5.46
C ARG A 67 -0.88 0.44 -6.89
N GLN A 68 0.36 0.71 -7.25
CA GLN A 68 0.74 1.16 -8.58
C GLN A 68 1.42 0.04 -9.32
N LEU A 69 0.83 -0.41 -10.43
CA LEU A 69 1.42 -1.43 -11.28
C LEU A 69 2.58 -0.82 -12.06
N VAL A 70 3.81 -1.30 -11.80
CA VAL A 70 5.03 -0.76 -12.43
C VAL A 70 4.94 -0.86 -13.95
N ALA A 71 4.51 -2.01 -14.47
CA ALA A 71 4.36 -2.22 -15.91
C ALA A 71 3.33 -1.29 -16.55
N ARG A 72 2.30 -0.84 -15.81
CA ARG A 72 1.27 0.06 -16.34
C ARG A 72 1.71 1.52 -16.35
N ASN A 73 2.60 1.87 -15.44
CA ASN A 73 3.16 3.21 -15.27
C ASN A 73 4.49 3.41 -16.03
N ASP A 74 4.89 2.43 -16.84
CA ASP A 74 5.97 2.59 -17.80
C ASP A 74 5.58 3.61 -18.87
N ALA A 75 6.52 4.47 -19.29
CA ALA A 75 6.25 5.56 -20.22
C ALA A 75 5.72 5.05 -21.57
N ALA A 76 6.34 3.99 -22.13
CA ALA A 76 5.89 3.42 -23.39
C ALA A 76 4.48 2.81 -23.27
N GLN A 77 4.16 2.19 -22.13
CA GLN A 77 2.82 1.66 -21.87
C GLN A 77 1.77 2.75 -21.60
N ILE A 78 2.18 3.91 -21.10
CA ILE A 78 1.32 5.10 -21.01
C ILE A 78 1.00 5.61 -22.42
N ASP A 79 2.01 5.76 -23.27
CA ASP A 79 1.85 6.24 -24.65
C ASP A 79 0.97 5.30 -25.48
N ILE A 80 1.19 3.99 -25.40
CA ILE A 80 0.36 2.99 -26.09
C ILE A 80 -1.12 3.12 -25.67
N ARG A 81 -1.39 3.32 -24.37
CA ARG A 81 -2.77 3.50 -23.89
C ARG A 81 -3.35 4.84 -24.34
N TYR A 82 -2.55 5.89 -24.38
CA TYR A 82 -2.97 7.20 -24.85
C TYR A 82 -3.39 7.15 -26.33
N GLU A 83 -2.54 6.59 -27.19
CA GLU A 83 -2.84 6.40 -28.61
C GLU A 83 -4.08 5.52 -28.84
N TRP A 84 -4.22 4.45 -28.03
CA TRP A 84 -5.41 3.59 -28.08
C TRP A 84 -6.68 4.37 -27.73
N VAL A 85 -6.67 5.18 -26.67
CA VAL A 85 -7.81 6.02 -26.29
C VAL A 85 -8.14 7.03 -27.39
N LEU A 86 -7.15 7.69 -27.99
CA LEU A 86 -7.38 8.64 -29.09
C LEU A 86 -8.07 7.95 -30.28
N LYS A 87 -7.55 6.80 -30.72
CA LYS A 87 -8.12 6.02 -31.83
C LYS A 87 -9.59 5.66 -31.63
N TRP A 88 -9.98 5.27 -30.42
CA TRP A 88 -11.38 4.90 -30.16
C TRP A 88 -12.27 6.10 -29.88
N THR A 89 -11.72 7.19 -29.34
CA THR A 89 -12.45 8.46 -29.16
C THR A 89 -12.86 9.07 -30.49
N THR A 90 -12.09 8.84 -31.57
CA THR A 90 -12.45 9.28 -32.92
C THR A 90 -13.54 8.44 -33.59
N THR A 91 -13.96 7.33 -32.98
CA THR A 91 -15.01 6.45 -33.52
C THR A 91 -16.35 6.74 -32.83
N ASP A 92 -17.47 6.55 -33.52
CA ASP A 92 -18.84 6.65 -32.96
C ASP A 92 -19.24 5.42 -32.11
N ILE A 93 -18.33 4.94 -31.26
CA ILE A 93 -18.61 3.81 -30.38
C ILE A 93 -19.25 4.31 -29.09
N ASP A 94 -20.51 3.94 -28.90
CA ASP A 94 -21.18 4.06 -27.60
C ASP A 94 -20.68 2.96 -26.66
N TYR A 95 -19.70 3.28 -25.81
CA TYR A 95 -19.13 2.36 -24.82
C TYR A 95 -20.17 1.72 -23.89
N MET A 96 -21.31 2.36 -23.68
CA MET A 96 -22.37 1.84 -22.79
C MET A 96 -23.28 0.83 -23.49
N ARG A 97 -23.35 0.86 -24.82
CA ARG A 97 -24.22 -0.01 -25.62
C ARG A 97 -23.46 -1.07 -26.42
N ASN A 98 -22.24 -0.76 -26.83
CA ASN A 98 -21.50 -1.56 -27.82
C ASN A 98 -20.35 -2.38 -27.19
N CYS A 99 -20.11 -2.29 -25.89
CA CYS A 99 -18.97 -2.94 -25.24
C CYS A 99 -19.39 -3.81 -24.05
N ILE A 100 -18.86 -5.03 -23.99
CA ILE A 100 -18.87 -5.88 -22.79
C ILE A 100 -17.44 -5.87 -22.25
N PHE A 101 -17.28 -5.42 -21.01
CA PHE A 101 -16.00 -5.41 -20.32
C PHE A 101 -15.83 -6.71 -19.54
N THR A 102 -15.01 -7.61 -20.06
CA THR A 102 -14.56 -8.79 -19.32
C THR A 102 -13.20 -8.47 -18.71
N ASP A 103 -13.19 -8.08 -17.45
CA ASP A 103 -11.95 -8.07 -16.66
C ASP A 103 -11.78 -9.47 -16.07
N GLU A 104 -10.60 -10.06 -16.25
CA GLU A 104 -10.25 -11.27 -15.50
C GLU A 104 -10.28 -10.85 -14.04
N SER A 105 -11.22 -11.43 -13.27
CA SER A 105 -11.46 -11.04 -11.89
C SER A 105 -10.11 -10.93 -11.20
N ALA A 106 -9.80 -9.75 -10.67
CA ALA A 106 -8.55 -9.44 -10.00
C ALA A 106 -8.43 -10.26 -8.70
N PHE A 107 -8.20 -11.57 -8.85
CA PHE A 107 -7.67 -12.41 -7.81
C PHE A 107 -6.24 -11.92 -7.62
N ASP A 108 -6.06 -11.00 -6.69
CA ASP A 108 -4.75 -10.70 -6.16
C ASP A 108 -4.23 -12.00 -5.54
N ILE A 109 -3.39 -12.72 -6.29
CA ILE A 109 -2.77 -13.99 -5.88
C ILE A 109 -2.06 -13.81 -4.54
N ASN A 110 -1.67 -12.57 -4.21
CA ASN A 110 -1.07 -12.21 -2.95
C ASN A 110 -2.02 -11.28 -2.17
N MET A 111 -3.08 -11.83 -1.55
CA MET A 111 -4.04 -11.10 -0.69
C MET A 111 -3.32 -10.32 0.42
N ARG A 112 -2.77 -9.17 0.07
CA ARG A 112 -2.08 -8.27 0.99
C ARG A 112 -3.11 -7.36 1.64
N PRO A 113 -2.83 -6.85 2.86
CA PRO A 113 -3.65 -5.83 3.48
C PRO A 113 -3.92 -4.65 2.52
N THR A 114 -5.12 -4.10 2.62
CA THR A 114 -5.55 -2.90 1.89
C THR A 114 -5.08 -1.60 2.54
N TYR A 115 -4.45 -1.71 3.72
CA TYR A 115 -3.94 -0.60 4.51
C TYR A 115 -2.47 -0.79 4.84
N ASP A 116 -1.79 0.33 5.03
CA ASP A 116 -0.37 0.42 5.32
C ASP A 116 -0.11 1.50 6.35
N ARG A 117 1.05 1.46 7.02
CA ARG A 117 1.53 2.62 7.81
C ARG A 117 2.37 3.53 6.91
N SER A 118 2.08 4.81 6.97
CA SER A 118 2.90 5.85 6.35
C SER A 118 3.00 7.06 7.28
N ILE A 119 3.98 7.93 6.99
CA ILE A 119 4.09 9.24 7.65
C ILE A 119 2.75 9.95 7.58
N ARG A 120 2.32 10.54 8.70
CA ARG A 120 1.07 11.27 8.80
C ARG A 120 0.94 12.27 7.65
N ASN A 121 -0.25 12.31 7.06
CA ASN A 121 -0.61 13.12 5.89
C ASN A 121 0.07 12.75 4.57
N THR A 122 0.86 11.68 4.53
CA THR A 122 1.44 11.13 3.30
C THR A 122 0.62 9.93 2.83
N PRO A 123 0.28 9.81 1.54
CA PRO A 123 -0.38 8.61 1.03
C PRO A 123 0.55 7.39 1.12
N ALA A 124 0.00 6.23 1.45
CA ALA A 124 0.72 4.96 1.32
C ALA A 124 0.67 4.50 -0.13
N VAL A 125 1.83 4.38 -0.78
CA VAL A 125 1.95 3.97 -2.19
C VAL A 125 2.95 2.85 -2.30
N THR A 126 2.53 1.71 -2.86
CA THR A 126 3.40 0.57 -3.11
C THR A 126 3.41 0.23 -4.59
N LYS A 127 4.62 0.08 -5.14
CA LYS A 127 4.83 -0.40 -6.50
C LYS A 127 4.71 -1.92 -6.52
N THR A 128 3.77 -2.45 -7.28
CA THR A 128 3.57 -3.89 -7.40
C THR A 128 4.06 -4.36 -8.77
N PRO A 129 4.94 -5.39 -8.83
CA PRO A 129 5.26 -6.03 -10.10
C PRO A 129 4.01 -6.69 -10.68
N LEU A 130 3.93 -6.72 -12.00
CA LEU A 130 2.78 -7.28 -12.70
C LEU A 130 2.83 -8.82 -12.63
N THR A 131 1.94 -9.43 -11.86
CA THR A 131 1.67 -10.88 -11.94
C THR A 131 0.52 -11.06 -12.94
N LYS A 132 0.82 -11.07 -14.25
CA LYS A 132 -0.21 -11.28 -15.27
C LYS A 132 -0.62 -12.75 -15.32
N ALA A 133 -1.90 -13.02 -15.17
CA ALA A 133 -2.57 -13.97 -16.05
C ALA A 133 -2.89 -13.25 -17.38
N SER A 134 -2.81 -13.98 -18.48
CA SER A 134 -2.92 -13.45 -19.84
C SER A 134 -4.38 -13.25 -20.24
N ILE A 135 -4.83 -12.00 -20.34
CA ILE A 135 -6.17 -11.64 -20.83
C ILE A 135 -6.22 -11.81 -22.37
N SER A 136 -7.12 -12.67 -22.86
CA SER A 136 -7.52 -12.76 -24.26
C SER A 136 -8.87 -12.08 -24.46
N LEU A 137 -8.92 -11.04 -25.30
CA LEU A 137 -10.15 -10.32 -25.64
C LEU A 137 -10.88 -11.04 -26.80
N PHE A 138 -12.15 -11.39 -26.62
CA PHE A 138 -13.03 -11.84 -27.71
C PHE A 138 -14.05 -10.74 -28.01
N SER A 139 -14.06 -10.20 -29.22
CA SER A 139 -15.12 -9.29 -29.68
C SER A 139 -16.32 -10.11 -30.18
N GLY A 140 -17.51 -9.86 -29.63
CA GLY A 140 -18.76 -10.31 -30.23
C GLY A 140 -19.10 -9.45 -31.44
N ALA A 141 -19.36 -10.09 -32.57
CA ALA A 141 -19.84 -9.48 -33.80
C ALA A 141 -21.31 -9.04 -33.68
#